data_AF-A0A7X8X1V5-F1
#
_entry.id   AF-A0A7X8X1V5-F1
#
_cell.length_a   1.000
_cell.length_b   1.000
_cell.length_c   1.000
_cell.angle_alpha   90.00
_cell.angle_beta   90.00
_cell.angle_gamma   90.00
#
_symmetry.space_group_name_H-M   'P 1'
#
loop_
_entity.id
_entity.type
_entity.pdbx_description
1 polymer ?
#
loop_
_entity_poly.entity_id
_entity_poly.type
_entity_poly.pdbx_seq_one_letter_code
_entity_poly.pdbx_strand_id
1 'polypeptide(L)'
;MRKLKTLLPFNYFHYYAFSLLIACLAYENLLFLSFFVLLLYLIKTYKYKYIVILSGLLFFVGLKLIKPPKAPTNNKFIITEIKTYDNYYEYEVRSGFYKCIFKHKDKYEVGDYLFIDYEVETFEKAKTPNGFNAFNYYASKNIFYELKVNKITFIKHSFHINNIKYKLMSLFNSYPD
;
A
#
# COMPACT_ATOMS: atom_id res chain seq x y z
N MET A 1 48.49 -4.50 35.17
CA MET A 1 47.96 -4.39 33.78
C MET A 1 46.48 -4.72 33.77
N ARG A 2 45.65 -3.77 33.36
CA ARG A 2 44.18 -3.88 33.29
C ARG A 2 43.85 -4.80 32.11
N LYS A 3 43.37 -6.03 32.35
CA LYS A 3 42.93 -6.92 31.26
C LYS A 3 41.81 -6.23 30.48
N LEU A 4 42.03 -5.99 29.19
CA LEU A 4 41.00 -5.54 28.26
C LEU A 4 39.84 -6.54 28.28
N LYS A 5 38.74 -6.17 28.96
CA LYS A 5 37.43 -6.83 28.86
C LYS A 5 36.77 -6.44 27.53
N THR A 6 37.38 -6.82 26.42
CA THR A 6 36.82 -6.64 25.08
C THR A 6 37.07 -7.90 24.28
N LEU A 7 36.40 -8.96 24.69
CA LEU A 7 36.15 -10.13 23.86
C LEU A 7 34.68 -10.43 24.07
N LEU A 8 33.89 -10.35 23.00
CA LEU A 8 32.47 -10.73 22.98
C LEU A 8 32.28 -11.98 23.84
N PRO A 9 31.63 -11.88 25.02
CA PRO A 9 31.44 -13.05 25.85
C PRO A 9 30.56 -14.03 25.07
N PHE A 10 31.12 -15.16 24.63
CA PHE A 10 30.44 -16.19 23.84
C PHE A 10 29.12 -16.66 24.48
N ASN A 11 28.98 -16.52 25.80
CA ASN A 11 27.72 -16.73 26.52
C ASN A 11 26.55 -15.90 25.97
N TYR A 12 26.81 -14.77 25.32
CA TYR A 12 25.82 -13.87 24.74
C TYR A 12 25.72 -13.98 23.22
N PHE A 13 26.48 -14.90 22.59
CA PHE A 13 26.50 -15.10 21.13
C PHE A 13 25.10 -15.34 20.54
N HIS A 14 24.25 -16.07 21.27
CA HIS A 14 22.88 -16.33 20.88
C HIS A 14 22.04 -15.04 20.75
N TYR A 15 22.29 -13.99 21.54
CA TYR A 15 21.59 -12.71 21.38
C TYR A 15 21.95 -12.05 20.05
N TYR A 16 23.21 -12.11 19.64
CA TYR A 16 23.65 -11.58 18.35
C TYR A 16 23.07 -12.40 17.20
N ALA A 17 23.07 -13.73 17.29
CA ALA A 17 22.47 -14.61 16.28
C ALA A 17 20.95 -14.38 16.13
N PHE A 18 20.22 -14.23 17.25
CA PHE A 18 18.79 -13.91 17.21
C PHE A 18 18.52 -12.51 16.68
N SER A 19 19.31 -11.52 17.08
CA SER A 19 19.17 -10.16 16.56
C SER A 19 19.38 -10.12 15.05
N LEU A 20 20.36 -10.87 14.55
CA LEU A 20 20.71 -10.93 13.13
C LEU A 20 19.64 -11.68 12.32
N LEU A 21 19.13 -12.81 12.83
CA LEU A 21 18.02 -13.55 12.20
C LEU A 21 16.77 -12.68 12.11
N ILE A 22 16.40 -11.99 13.20
CA ILE A 22 15.22 -11.12 13.20
C ILE A 22 15.46 -9.88 12.32
N ALA A 23 16.67 -9.32 12.27
CA ALA A 23 17.01 -8.23 11.35
C ALA A 23 16.88 -8.64 9.88
N CYS A 24 17.31 -9.85 9.52
CA CYS A 24 17.12 -10.39 8.17
C CYS A 24 15.63 -10.54 7.82
N LEU A 25 14.79 -10.97 8.78
CA LEU A 25 13.34 -11.05 8.59
C LEU A 25 12.66 -9.66 8.53
N ALA A 26 13.22 -8.67 9.23
CA ALA A 26 12.70 -7.30 9.30
C ALA A 26 12.99 -6.48 8.03
N TYR A 27 14.00 -6.86 7.25
CA TYR A 27 14.46 -6.08 6.09
C TYR A 27 13.35 -5.79 5.06
N GLU A 28 12.38 -6.69 4.91
CA GLU A 28 11.28 -6.52 3.95
C GLU A 28 10.16 -5.58 4.44
N ASN A 29 10.04 -5.33 5.75
CA ASN A 29 8.86 -4.66 6.31
C ASN A 29 9.18 -3.70 7.47
N LEU A 30 8.93 -2.40 7.25
CA LEU A 30 9.14 -1.33 8.25
C LEU A 30 8.32 -1.52 9.54
N LEU A 31 7.11 -2.08 9.44
CA LEU A 31 6.29 -2.43 10.61
C LEU A 31 6.94 -3.54 11.46
N PHE A 32 7.66 -4.46 10.81
CA PHE A 32 8.40 -5.52 11.49
C PHE A 32 9.62 -4.95 12.22
N LEU A 33 10.19 -3.83 11.75
CA LEU A 33 11.29 -3.13 12.42
C LEU A 33 10.85 -2.49 13.75
N SER A 34 9.64 -1.92 13.82
CA SER A 34 9.08 -1.41 15.08
C SER A 34 8.83 -2.55 16.09
N PHE A 35 8.24 -3.66 15.61
CA PHE A 35 8.05 -4.87 16.42
C PHE A 35 9.40 -5.49 16.86
N PHE A 36 10.42 -5.44 16.01
CA PHE A 36 11.77 -5.92 16.29
C PHE A 36 12.43 -5.19 17.47
N VAL A 37 12.29 -3.86 17.58
CA VAL A 37 12.82 -3.11 18.73
C VAL A 37 12.18 -3.60 20.04
N LEU A 38 10.88 -3.88 20.01
CA LEU A 38 10.15 -4.42 21.17
C LEU A 38 10.58 -5.86 21.50
N LEU A 39 10.81 -6.71 20.50
CA LEU A 39 11.32 -8.07 20.69
C LEU A 39 12.75 -8.09 21.26
N LEU A 40 13.64 -7.20 20.81
CA LEU A 40 15.00 -7.06 21.35
C LEU A 40 14.99 -6.62 22.82
N TYR A 41 14.05 -5.75 23.20
CA TYR A 41 13.88 -5.36 24.59
C TYR A 41 13.48 -6.55 25.48
N LEU A 42 12.56 -7.40 25.01
CA LEU A 42 12.07 -8.56 25.75
C LEU A 42 13.08 -9.70 25.83
N ILE A 43 13.92 -9.87 24.81
CA ILE A 43 14.89 -10.97 24.73
C ILE A 43 15.98 -10.88 25.80
N LYS A 44 16.22 -9.68 26.39
CA LYS A 44 17.17 -9.48 27.50
C LYS A 44 16.99 -10.45 28.67
N THR A 45 15.78 -11.00 28.82
CA THR A 45 15.45 -11.99 29.86
C THR A 45 15.38 -13.39 29.24
N TYR A 46 16.40 -14.22 29.49
CA TYR A 46 16.58 -15.57 28.92
C TYR A 46 15.35 -16.49 29.06
N LYS A 47 14.48 -16.22 30.04
CA LYS A 47 13.22 -16.93 30.31
C LYS A 47 12.24 -16.92 29.12
N TYR A 48 12.23 -15.87 28.30
CA TYR A 48 11.21 -15.67 27.26
C TYR A 48 11.72 -15.87 25.83
N LYS A 49 12.96 -16.36 25.63
CA LYS A 49 13.59 -16.45 24.30
C LYS A 49 12.75 -17.19 23.25
N TYR A 50 12.16 -18.33 23.63
CA TYR A 50 11.32 -19.11 22.72
C TYR A 50 9.99 -18.43 22.40
N ILE A 51 9.41 -17.70 23.37
CA ILE A 51 8.16 -16.95 23.20
C ILE A 51 8.37 -15.77 22.25
N VAL A 52 9.50 -15.07 22.37
CA VAL A 52 9.89 -13.96 21.47
C VAL A 52 10.04 -14.47 20.04
N ILE A 53 10.75 -15.59 19.83
CA ILE A 53 10.90 -16.21 18.49
C ILE A 53 9.54 -16.63 17.92
N LEU A 54 8.72 -17.29 18.73
CA LEU A 54 7.39 -17.74 18.30
C LEU A 54 6.50 -16.55 17.92
N SER A 55 6.51 -15.47 18.70
CA SER A 55 5.76 -14.25 18.39
C SER A 55 6.24 -13.56 17.12
N GLY A 56 7.56 -13.52 16.87
CA GLY A 56 8.15 -13.01 15.63
C GLY A 56 7.73 -13.82 14.41
N LEU A 57 7.75 -15.16 14.53
CA LEU A 57 7.30 -16.07 13.47
C LEU A 57 5.80 -15.92 13.19
N LEU A 58 4.96 -15.88 14.24
CA LEU A 58 3.52 -15.69 14.09
C LEU A 58 3.19 -14.34 13.45
N PHE A 59 3.89 -13.28 13.85
CA PHE A 59 3.72 -11.95 13.25
C PHE A 59 4.17 -11.93 11.78
N PHE A 60 5.29 -12.57 11.45
CA PHE A 60 5.77 -12.71 10.07
C PHE A 60 4.78 -13.48 9.18
N VAL A 61 4.28 -14.62 9.67
CA VAL A 61 3.24 -15.41 8.98
C VAL A 61 1.96 -14.58 8.82
N GLY A 62 1.55 -13.86 9.87
CA GLY A 62 0.42 -12.96 9.83
C GLY A 62 0.52 -11.91 8.73
N LEU A 63 1.69 -11.27 8.58
CA LEU A 63 1.94 -10.31 7.49
C LEU A 63 1.86 -10.97 6.10
N LYS A 64 2.42 -12.17 5.92
CA LYS A 64 2.34 -12.90 4.64
C LYS A 64 0.92 -13.36 4.30
N LEU A 65 0.04 -13.52 5.31
CA LEU A 65 -1.36 -13.90 5.12
C LEU A 65 -2.28 -12.71 4.78
N ILE A 66 -1.80 -11.46 4.90
CA ILE A 66 -2.56 -10.28 4.47
C ILE A 66 -2.67 -10.33 2.94
N LYS A 67 -3.80 -10.85 2.48
CA LYS A 67 -4.15 -10.84 1.05
C LYS A 67 -4.62 -9.45 0.66
N PRO A 68 -4.36 -9.03 -0.61
CA PRO A 68 -5.00 -7.83 -1.12
C PRO A 68 -6.53 -7.95 -0.96
N PRO A 69 -7.22 -6.83 -0.69
CA PRO A 69 -8.67 -6.84 -0.57
C PRO A 69 -9.30 -7.45 -1.82
N LYS A 70 -10.41 -8.19 -1.68
CA LYS A 70 -11.12 -8.79 -2.82
C LYS A 70 -11.53 -7.70 -3.83
N ALA A 71 -11.64 -8.07 -5.09
CA ALA A 71 -12.16 -7.17 -6.12
C ALA A 71 -13.58 -6.67 -5.78
N PRO A 72 -13.94 -5.44 -6.18
CA PRO A 72 -15.30 -4.94 -6.00
C PRO A 72 -16.28 -5.84 -6.76
N THR A 73 -17.42 -6.14 -6.13
CA THR A 73 -18.53 -6.91 -6.73
C THR A 73 -19.68 -6.00 -7.18
N ASN A 74 -19.61 -4.71 -6.86
CA ASN A 74 -20.65 -3.74 -7.16
C ASN A 74 -20.22 -2.88 -8.35
N ASN A 75 -21.15 -2.67 -9.27
CA ASN A 75 -20.95 -1.88 -10.48
C ASN A 75 -21.17 -0.38 -10.28
N LYS A 76 -21.60 0.05 -9.08
CA LYS A 76 -21.76 1.47 -8.75
C LYS A 76 -20.51 2.05 -8.10
N PHE A 77 -20.01 3.13 -8.69
CA PHE A 77 -18.80 3.83 -8.30
C PHE A 77 -19.03 5.33 -8.19
N ILE A 78 -18.29 6.00 -7.30
CA ILE A 78 -18.16 7.46 -7.27
C ILE A 78 -16.77 7.88 -7.71
N ILE A 79 -16.66 8.91 -8.54
CA ILE A 79 -15.38 9.50 -8.96
C ILE A 79 -14.80 10.35 -7.84
N THR A 80 -13.59 10.04 -7.41
CA THR A 80 -12.91 10.74 -6.32
C THR A 80 -11.74 11.61 -6.76
N GLU A 81 -11.05 11.25 -7.84
CA GLU A 81 -9.93 12.00 -8.40
C GLU A 81 -9.86 11.77 -9.91
N ILE A 82 -9.34 12.76 -10.64
CA ILE A 82 -9.21 12.73 -12.11
C ILE A 82 -7.79 13.17 -12.46
N LYS A 83 -7.12 12.41 -13.33
CA LYS A 83 -5.90 12.84 -13.99
C LYS A 83 -6.13 12.94 -15.48
N THR A 84 -5.67 14.05 -16.06
CA THR A 84 -5.80 14.32 -17.49
C THR A 84 -4.53 13.87 -18.21
N TYR A 85 -4.70 13.09 -19.28
CA TYR A 85 -3.66 12.76 -20.24
C TYR A 85 -4.12 13.22 -21.63
N ASP A 86 -3.20 13.29 -22.59
CA ASP A 86 -3.49 13.84 -23.92
C ASP A 86 -4.65 13.15 -24.65
N ASN A 87 -4.79 11.83 -24.47
CA ASN A 87 -5.74 11.00 -25.23
C ASN A 87 -6.85 10.38 -24.37
N TYR A 88 -6.78 10.51 -23.05
CA TYR A 88 -7.72 9.88 -22.13
C TYR A 88 -7.66 10.54 -20.75
N TYR A 89 -8.69 10.28 -19.95
CA TYR A 89 -8.74 10.62 -18.54
C TYR A 89 -8.59 9.35 -17.70
N GLU A 90 -7.79 9.43 -16.65
CA GLU A 90 -7.68 8.40 -15.63
C GLU A 90 -8.52 8.82 -14.42
N TYR A 91 -9.44 7.95 -14.01
CA TYR A 91 -10.39 8.19 -12.94
C TYR A 91 -10.07 7.28 -11.76
N GLU A 92 -9.84 7.87 -10.57
CA GLU A 92 -9.90 7.11 -9.32
C GLU A 92 -11.36 7.03 -8.88
N VAL A 93 -11.85 5.80 -8.74
CA VAL A 93 -13.21 5.50 -8.32
C VAL A 93 -13.25 4.74 -7.02
N ARG A 94 -14.35 4.94 -6.29
CA ARG A 94 -14.60 4.26 -5.02
C ARG A 94 -15.95 3.55 -5.02
N SER A 95 -15.95 2.32 -4.52
CA SER A 95 -17.17 1.59 -4.12
C SER A 95 -16.99 1.08 -2.69
N GLY A 96 -17.69 1.67 -1.73
CA GLY A 96 -17.49 1.36 -0.30
C GLY A 96 -16.05 1.64 0.16
N PHE A 97 -15.31 0.59 0.56
CA PHE A 97 -13.91 0.68 0.97
C PHE A 97 -12.91 0.42 -0.16
N TYR A 98 -13.39 0.00 -1.34
CA TYR A 98 -12.55 -0.35 -2.47
C TYR A 98 -12.26 0.88 -3.32
N LYS A 99 -10.98 1.11 -3.60
CA LYS A 99 -10.51 2.09 -4.57
C LYS A 99 -9.96 1.38 -5.79
N CYS A 100 -10.38 1.84 -6.95
CA CYS A 100 -9.97 1.29 -8.24
C CYS A 100 -9.69 2.44 -9.21
N ILE A 101 -9.02 2.13 -10.31
CA ILE A 101 -8.76 3.08 -11.39
C ILE A 101 -9.41 2.58 -12.67
N PHE A 102 -9.94 3.49 -13.47
CA PHE A 102 -10.31 3.19 -14.85
C PHE A 102 -9.88 4.31 -15.78
N LYS A 103 -9.70 4.00 -17.07
CA LYS A 103 -9.32 4.96 -18.11
C LYS A 103 -10.45 5.11 -19.11
N HIS A 104 -10.80 6.34 -19.48
CA HIS A 104 -11.85 6.60 -20.45
C HIS A 104 -11.62 7.91 -21.22
N LYS A 105 -12.17 8.02 -22.43
CA LYS A 105 -12.05 9.23 -23.27
C LYS A 105 -13.03 10.33 -22.87
N ASP A 106 -14.24 9.94 -22.50
CA ASP A 106 -15.26 10.87 -22.01
C ASP A 106 -14.81 11.58 -20.73
N LYS A 107 -15.23 12.84 -20.60
CA LYS A 107 -14.96 13.69 -19.44
C LYS A 107 -16.08 13.58 -18.42
N TYR A 108 -15.72 13.16 -17.21
CA TYR A 108 -16.59 13.14 -16.03
C TYR A 108 -16.05 14.09 -14.96
N GLU A 109 -16.81 14.32 -13.89
CA GLU A 109 -16.46 15.22 -12.81
C GLU A 109 -16.28 14.50 -11.46
N VAL A 110 -15.47 15.08 -10.58
CA VAL A 110 -15.32 14.59 -9.21
C VAL A 110 -16.65 14.71 -8.48
N GLY A 111 -17.14 13.58 -7.96
CA GLY A 111 -18.45 13.48 -7.31
C GLY A 111 -19.53 12.83 -8.16
N ASP A 112 -19.25 12.52 -9.43
CA ASP A 112 -20.16 11.76 -10.29
C ASP A 112 -20.28 10.31 -9.84
N TYR A 113 -21.51 9.81 -9.84
CA TYR A 113 -21.82 8.40 -9.71
C TYR A 113 -21.98 7.76 -11.08
N LEU A 114 -21.19 6.72 -11.30
CA LEU A 114 -21.20 5.92 -12.52
C LEU A 114 -21.60 4.48 -12.20
N PHE A 115 -22.42 3.90 -13.08
CA PHE A 115 -22.55 2.46 -13.20
C PHE A 115 -21.55 2.00 -14.26
N ILE A 116 -20.57 1.19 -13.87
CA ILE A 116 -19.50 0.73 -14.74
C ILE A 116 -19.65 -0.78 -14.89
N ASP A 117 -19.75 -1.24 -16.12
CA ASP A 117 -19.58 -2.64 -16.49
C ASP A 117 -18.11 -2.87 -16.84
N TYR A 118 -17.46 -3.81 -16.14
CA TYR A 118 -16.01 -3.93 -16.15
C TYR A 118 -15.49 -5.35 -16.01
N GLU A 119 -14.28 -5.54 -16.52
CA GLU A 119 -13.39 -6.64 -16.15
C GLU A 119 -12.31 -6.14 -15.19
N VAL A 120 -11.86 -7.02 -14.29
CA VAL A 120 -10.86 -6.66 -13.28
C VAL A 120 -9.47 -7.10 -13.75
N GLU A 121 -8.55 -6.15 -13.85
CA GLU A 121 -7.14 -6.42 -14.12
C GLU A 121 -6.27 -6.03 -12.90
N THR A 122 -5.20 -6.80 -12.68
CA THR A 122 -4.19 -6.50 -11.66
C THR A 122 -3.02 -5.76 -12.26
N PHE A 123 -2.49 -4.76 -11.54
CA PHE A 123 -1.33 -4.01 -11.99
C PHE A 123 -0.09 -4.88 -12.18
N GLU A 124 0.69 -4.58 -13.23
CA GLU A 124 1.95 -5.26 -13.49
C GLU A 124 3.00 -4.96 -12.39
N LYS A 125 3.76 -5.98 -12.02
CA LYS A 125 4.98 -5.83 -11.22
C LYS A 125 6.14 -5.42 -12.12
N ALA A 126 7.14 -4.74 -11.56
CA ALA A 126 8.34 -4.38 -12.30
C ALA A 126 9.02 -5.63 -12.87
N LYS A 127 9.23 -5.65 -14.19
CA LYS A 127 9.88 -6.74 -14.91
C LYS A 127 11.41 -6.62 -14.89
N THR A 128 11.95 -5.43 -14.62
CA THR A 128 13.38 -5.14 -14.57
C THR A 128 13.79 -4.60 -13.20
N PRO A 129 15.02 -4.88 -12.73
CA PRO A 129 15.59 -4.22 -11.57
C PRO A 129 15.71 -2.72 -11.89
N ASN A 130 15.01 -1.86 -11.14
CA ASN A 130 14.81 -0.41 -11.36
C ASN A 130 13.69 -0.01 -12.33
N GLY A 131 12.90 -0.96 -12.85
CA GLY A 131 11.67 -0.64 -13.58
C GLY A 131 10.59 -0.05 -12.67
N PHE A 132 9.69 0.75 -13.24
CA PHE A 132 8.53 1.24 -12.50
C PHE A 132 7.65 0.06 -12.07
N ASN A 133 7.37 -0.02 -10.77
CA ASN A 133 6.51 -1.06 -10.21
C ASN A 133 5.11 -0.50 -9.98
N ALA A 134 4.24 -0.65 -10.99
CA ALA A 134 2.86 -0.15 -10.94
C ALA A 134 2.10 -0.79 -9.76
N PHE A 135 2.26 -2.10 -9.54
CA PHE A 135 1.65 -2.78 -8.41
C PHE A 135 1.99 -2.13 -7.07
N ASN A 136 3.27 -1.89 -6.77
CA ASN A 136 3.67 -1.26 -5.51
C ASN A 136 3.22 0.20 -5.41
N TYR A 137 3.31 0.95 -6.52
CA TYR A 137 2.88 2.34 -6.56
C TYR A 137 1.39 2.49 -6.23
N TYR A 138 0.53 1.71 -6.89
CA TYR A 138 -0.92 1.78 -6.64
C TYR A 138 -1.32 1.15 -5.32
N ALA A 139 -0.65 0.07 -4.88
CA ALA A 139 -0.88 -0.51 -3.57
C ALA A 139 -0.59 0.48 -2.43
N SER A 140 0.43 1.35 -2.57
CA SER A 140 0.71 2.42 -1.59
C SER A 140 -0.44 3.43 -1.45
N LYS A 141 -1.30 3.55 -2.47
CA LYS A 141 -2.50 4.40 -2.48
C LYS A 141 -3.78 3.65 -2.10
N ASN A 142 -3.67 2.39 -1.66
CA ASN A 142 -4.79 1.46 -1.45
C ASN A 142 -5.60 1.16 -2.72
N ILE A 143 -4.95 1.16 -3.88
CA ILE A 143 -5.56 0.84 -5.17
C ILE A 143 -4.95 -0.48 -5.65
N PHE A 144 -5.78 -1.52 -5.75
CA PHE A 144 -5.29 -2.87 -6.05
C PHE A 144 -5.69 -3.38 -7.44
N TYR A 145 -6.69 -2.74 -8.05
CA TYR A 145 -7.29 -3.18 -9.30
C TYR A 145 -7.49 -2.03 -10.27
N GLU A 146 -7.23 -2.32 -11.55
CA GLU A 146 -7.64 -1.52 -12.69
C GLU A 146 -8.93 -2.11 -13.25
N LEU A 147 -9.92 -1.27 -13.54
CA LEU A 147 -11.19 -1.66 -14.13
C LEU A 147 -11.09 -1.42 -15.64
N LYS A 148 -11.15 -2.50 -16.41
CA LYS A 148 -11.25 -2.45 -17.86
C LYS A 148 -12.71 -2.29 -18.23
N VAL A 149 -13.04 -1.11 -18.72
CA VAL A 149 -14.43 -0.68 -18.90
C VAL A 149 -15.00 -1.19 -20.21
N ASN A 150 -16.15 -1.85 -20.13
CA ASN A 150 -16.96 -2.24 -21.29
C ASN A 150 -18.03 -1.19 -21.58
N LYS A 151 -18.74 -0.73 -20.53
CA LYS A 151 -19.82 0.25 -20.64
C LYS A 151 -19.91 1.13 -19.40
N ILE A 152 -20.16 2.42 -19.59
CA ILE A 152 -20.43 3.37 -18.51
C ILE A 152 -21.85 3.90 -18.66
N THR A 153 -22.58 4.00 -17.55
CA THR A 153 -23.85 4.71 -17.47
C THR A 153 -23.78 5.74 -16.35
N PHE A 154 -23.94 7.01 -16.70
CA PHE A 154 -24.02 8.08 -15.72
C PHE A 154 -25.31 7.96 -14.89
N ILE A 155 -25.20 8.10 -13.57
CA ILE A 155 -26.35 8.02 -12.67
C ILE A 155 -26.75 9.41 -12.18
N LYS A 156 -25.82 10.10 -11.50
CA LYS A 156 -26.05 11.44 -10.93
C LYS A 156 -24.75 12.07 -10.48
N HIS A 157 -24.75 13.40 -10.39
CA HIS A 157 -23.71 14.15 -9.71
C HIS A 157 -24.03 14.28 -8.20
N SER A 158 -23.00 14.28 -7.36
CA SER A 158 -23.14 14.61 -5.94
C SER A 158 -21.94 15.41 -5.46
N PHE A 159 -22.16 16.24 -4.44
CA PHE A 159 -21.06 16.93 -3.80
C PHE A 159 -20.08 15.93 -3.18
N HIS A 160 -18.81 16.07 -3.53
CA HIS A 160 -17.71 15.32 -2.95
C HIS A 160 -16.63 16.29 -2.47
N ILE A 161 -16.04 16.05 -1.30
CA ILE A 161 -15.09 17.00 -0.69
C ILE A 161 -13.87 17.27 -1.58
N ASN A 162 -13.43 16.27 -2.34
CA ASN A 162 -12.33 16.42 -3.30
C ASN A 162 -12.65 17.40 -4.44
N ASN A 163 -13.93 17.75 -4.66
CA ASN A 163 -14.30 18.77 -5.64
C ASN A 163 -13.72 20.14 -5.25
N ILE A 164 -13.57 20.43 -3.95
CA ILE A 164 -12.91 21.66 -3.48
C ILE A 164 -11.44 21.68 -3.91
N LYS A 165 -10.71 20.59 -3.62
CA LYS A 165 -9.31 20.41 -4.05
C LYS A 165 -9.18 20.56 -5.56
N TYR A 166 -10.06 19.91 -6.31
CA TYR A 166 -10.04 19.93 -7.77
C TYR A 166 -10.25 21.33 -8.33
N LYS A 167 -11.24 22.07 -7.83
CA LYS A 167 -11.50 23.47 -8.22
C LYS A 167 -10.34 24.39 -7.90
N LEU A 168 -9.73 24.24 -6.72
CA LEU A 168 -8.54 25.03 -6.35
C LEU A 168 -7.37 24.75 -7.30
N MET A 169 -7.06 23.49 -7.57
CA MET A 169 -5.99 23.14 -8.52
C MET A 169 -6.27 23.66 -9.92
N SER A 170 -7.52 23.60 -10.40
CA SER A 170 -7.87 24.15 -11.71
C SER A 170 -7.68 25.67 -11.79
N LEU A 171 -7.95 26.40 -10.70
CA LEU A 171 -7.76 27.85 -10.64
C LEU A 171 -6.27 28.21 -10.72
N PHE A 172 -5.40 27.50 -9.99
CA PHE A 172 -3.95 27.73 -10.05
C PHE A 172 -3.38 27.38 -11.43
N ASN A 173 -3.83 26.30 -12.07
CA ASN A 173 -3.38 25.92 -13.40
C ASN A 173 -3.88 26.88 -14.50
N SER A 174 -4.92 27.67 -14.22
CA SER A 174 -5.45 28.70 -15.14
C SER A 174 -4.83 30.08 -14.93
N TYR A 175 -3.95 30.24 -13.94
CA TYR A 175 -3.25 31.50 -13.71
C TYR A 175 -2.12 31.64 -14.74
N PRO A 176 -2.10 32.69 -15.56
CA PRO A 176 -0.94 32.97 -16.41
C PRO A 176 0.27 33.29 -15.54
N ASP A 177 1.44 32.77 -15.93
CA ASP A 177 2.75 33.08 -15.33
C ASP A 177 3.03 34.60 -15.31
#